data_AF-A0A9Q0YDM5-F1
#
_entry.id   AF-A0A9Q0YDM5-F1
#
_cell.length_a   1.000
_cell.length_b   1.000
_cell.length_c   1.000
_cell.angle_alpha   90.00
_cell.angle_beta   90.00
_cell.angle_gamma   90.00
#
_symmetry.space_group_name_H-M   'P 1'
#
loop_
_entity.id
_entity.type
_entity.pdbx_description
1 polymer ?
#
loop_
_entity_poly.entity_id
_entity_poly.type
_entity_poly.pdbx_seq_one_letter_code
_entity_poly.pdbx_strand_id
1 'polypeptide(L)'
;MQSQLDGVKTGLTQLNGALSGIKEIRQWIKEVDEMYVECSELTSKLGGVKVVANEHSQLAAAVENLKHIFTVPENIRQTEEHINNENYLLAHKGLMELESSRDDLFYELHKNPSNNPSDDILLKKYFEKVEALSEMLFRQIKSLLLQLLNAVQTQPALVVTCLRIIEREERLDRKFAERKKMSGFDAPGRPKEWKKQAFEILKKSATSRIEGSQLEDRSEERMWLVRHLELIRQNVFSDLRIVKHICTPCFPPDYKIFTTYVRIYHDALQKHLEEQIESGLEQNEIINLLTWLSEYSGPTCLGHPDLELKTSNIPALLSAKTVDRLQQDFMQTLHSNIQIWMSNALDSDFKDWHQDAEPDAGSDGYYQTQLPVIIFQMIEQNLQVSNQISKDLTSKVVLICVEELQDFVDIYRKKIQEYKKEHSVDRRTPQYFFQYLVAIANNFHKFKDYAQELESGIQEVRLSNLKFETTSSTSKRRFGRHNTFQRSPCRIQ
;
A
#
# COMPACT_ATOMS: atom_id res chain seq x y z
N MET A 1 61.55 -30.99 -5.83
CA MET A 1 62.08 -30.35 -7.05
C MET A 1 61.53 -30.96 -8.34
N GLN A 2 61.39 -32.29 -8.48
CA GLN A 2 60.82 -32.93 -9.69
C GLN A 2 59.46 -32.36 -10.16
N SER A 3 58.48 -32.21 -9.25
CA SER A 3 57.13 -31.71 -9.58
C SER A 3 57.11 -30.26 -10.09
N GLN A 4 58.03 -29.40 -9.59
CA GLN A 4 58.18 -28.03 -10.08
C GLN A 4 58.82 -28.01 -11.47
N LEU A 5 59.77 -28.92 -11.72
CA LEU A 5 60.46 -29.06 -13.01
C LEU A 5 59.52 -29.64 -14.10
N ASP A 6 58.67 -30.61 -13.74
CA ASP A 6 57.62 -31.14 -14.63
C ASP A 6 56.51 -30.10 -14.89
N GLY A 7 56.16 -29.28 -13.89
CA GLY A 7 55.26 -28.14 -14.07
C GLY A 7 55.81 -27.10 -15.04
N VAL A 8 57.09 -26.73 -14.91
CA VAL A 8 57.78 -25.82 -15.84
C VAL A 8 57.89 -26.43 -17.23
N LYS A 9 58.24 -27.72 -17.35
CA LYS A 9 58.33 -28.41 -18.65
C LYS A 9 56.96 -28.49 -19.35
N THR A 10 55.91 -28.81 -18.61
CA THR A 10 54.53 -28.84 -19.13
C THR A 10 54.08 -27.43 -19.52
N GLY A 11 54.35 -26.42 -18.70
CA GLY A 11 54.08 -25.02 -19.00
C GLY A 11 54.80 -24.57 -20.27
N LEU A 12 56.08 -24.91 -20.44
CA LEU A 12 56.87 -24.55 -21.62
C LEU A 12 56.37 -25.27 -22.89
N THR A 13 55.92 -26.52 -22.75
CA THR A 13 55.33 -27.30 -23.86
C THR A 13 53.98 -26.71 -24.27
N GLN A 14 53.15 -26.31 -23.31
CA GLN A 14 51.88 -25.62 -23.57
C GLN A 14 52.10 -24.22 -24.17
N LEU A 15 53.11 -23.48 -23.72
CA LEU A 15 53.47 -22.16 -24.27
C LEU A 15 53.98 -22.28 -25.71
N ASN A 16 54.84 -23.25 -26.00
CA ASN A 16 55.28 -23.52 -27.37
C ASN A 16 54.13 -24.01 -28.26
N GLY A 17 53.22 -24.84 -27.72
CA GLY A 17 52.01 -25.26 -28.42
C GLY A 17 51.10 -24.08 -28.75
N ALA A 18 50.87 -23.18 -27.78
CA ALA A 18 50.08 -21.96 -27.99
C ALA A 18 50.76 -21.00 -28.98
N LEU A 19 52.09 -20.87 -28.94
CA LEU A 19 52.85 -20.02 -29.85
C LEU A 19 52.83 -20.57 -31.28
N SER A 20 52.93 -21.89 -31.45
CA SER A 20 52.73 -22.56 -32.74
C SER A 20 51.31 -22.37 -33.26
N GLY A 21 50.30 -22.59 -32.41
CA GLY A 21 48.89 -22.38 -32.77
C GLY A 21 48.59 -20.93 -33.14
N ILE A 22 49.16 -19.94 -32.46
CA ILE A 22 48.99 -18.52 -32.82
C ILE A 22 49.66 -18.21 -34.17
N LYS A 23 50.80 -18.83 -34.48
CA LYS A 23 51.45 -18.67 -35.79
C LYS A 23 50.62 -19.30 -36.90
N GLU A 24 50.07 -20.48 -36.68
CA GLU A 24 49.16 -21.14 -37.62
C GLU A 24 47.88 -20.32 -37.82
N ILE A 25 47.24 -19.85 -36.75
CA ILE A 25 46.06 -18.98 -36.85
C ILE A 25 46.37 -17.69 -37.60
N ARG A 26 47.53 -17.07 -37.35
CA ARG A 26 47.94 -15.86 -38.09
C ARG A 26 48.17 -16.16 -39.57
N GLN A 27 48.74 -17.32 -39.88
CA GLN A 27 48.93 -17.76 -41.26
C GLN A 27 47.58 -18.01 -41.93
N TRP A 28 46.65 -18.71 -41.28
CA TRP A 28 45.29 -18.91 -41.78
C TRP A 28 44.52 -17.60 -41.95
N ILE A 29 44.65 -16.65 -41.02
CA ILE A 29 44.04 -15.32 -41.16
C ILE A 29 44.60 -14.62 -42.39
N LYS A 30 45.91 -14.70 -42.62
CA LYS A 30 46.54 -14.09 -43.79
C LYS A 30 46.10 -14.76 -45.09
N GLU A 31 46.01 -16.08 -45.12
CA GLU A 31 45.48 -16.84 -46.26
C GLU A 31 44.01 -16.50 -46.53
N VAL A 32 43.20 -16.37 -45.48
CA VAL A 32 41.80 -15.93 -45.60
C VAL A 32 41.72 -14.50 -46.13
N ASP A 33 42.58 -13.59 -45.69
CA ASP A 33 42.60 -12.20 -46.15
C ASP A 33 43.02 -12.11 -47.63
N GLU A 34 44.03 -12.89 -48.03
CA GLU A 34 44.46 -13.03 -49.43
C GLU A 34 43.32 -13.61 -50.30
N MET A 35 42.63 -14.66 -49.86
CA MET A 35 41.44 -15.20 -50.52
C MET A 35 40.26 -14.20 -50.55
N TYR A 36 40.14 -13.32 -49.55
CA TYR A 36 39.09 -12.30 -49.49
C TYR A 36 39.34 -11.17 -50.51
N VAL A 37 40.61 -10.82 -50.74
CA VAL A 37 41.01 -9.89 -51.81
C VAL A 37 40.65 -10.47 -53.19
N GLU A 38 40.88 -11.76 -53.42
CA GLU A 38 40.44 -12.43 -54.65
C GLU A 38 38.90 -12.45 -54.79
N CYS A 39 38.18 -12.65 -53.69
CA CYS A 39 36.70 -12.56 -53.65
C CYS A 39 36.17 -11.12 -53.89
N SER A 40 36.97 -10.08 -53.62
CA SER A 40 36.60 -8.69 -53.89
C SER A 40 36.41 -8.45 -55.40
N GLU A 41 37.28 -9.02 -56.24
CA GLU A 41 37.11 -8.95 -57.70
C GLU A 41 35.86 -9.68 -58.18
N LEU A 42 35.49 -10.81 -57.53
CA LEU A 42 34.22 -11.49 -57.77
C LEU A 42 33.01 -10.64 -57.40
N THR A 43 33.10 -9.84 -56.34
CA THR A 43 32.02 -8.91 -55.94
C THR A 43 31.73 -7.88 -57.03
N SER A 44 32.77 -7.39 -57.72
CA SER A 44 32.60 -6.51 -58.88
C SER A 44 32.00 -7.24 -60.09
N LYS A 45 32.41 -8.49 -60.36
CA LYS A 45 31.90 -9.30 -61.49
C LYS A 45 30.46 -9.80 -61.27
N LEU A 46 30.08 -10.09 -60.03
CA LEU A 46 28.74 -10.53 -59.62
C LEU A 46 27.78 -9.36 -59.34
N GLY A 47 28.19 -8.11 -59.56
CA GLY A 47 27.32 -6.94 -59.36
C GLY A 47 25.99 -7.05 -60.11
N GLY A 48 26.01 -7.53 -61.36
CA GLY A 48 24.78 -7.79 -62.13
C GLY A 48 23.90 -8.89 -61.54
N VAL A 49 24.49 -9.98 -61.04
CA VAL A 49 23.76 -11.05 -60.35
C VAL A 49 23.17 -10.56 -59.03
N LYS A 50 23.87 -9.67 -58.32
CA LYS A 50 23.38 -9.03 -57.09
C LYS A 50 22.15 -8.14 -57.36
N VAL A 51 22.14 -7.41 -58.48
CA VAL A 51 20.98 -6.62 -58.90
C VAL A 51 19.80 -7.52 -59.21
N VAL A 52 19.99 -8.57 -60.02
CA VAL A 52 18.92 -9.54 -60.35
C VAL A 52 18.44 -10.29 -59.10
N ALA A 53 19.33 -10.65 -58.18
CA ALA A 53 18.97 -11.27 -56.91
C ALA A 53 18.15 -10.34 -56.02
N ASN A 54 18.46 -9.03 -56.00
CA ASN A 54 17.66 -8.04 -55.29
C ASN A 54 16.28 -7.87 -55.93
N GLU A 55 16.18 -7.79 -57.27
CA GLU A 55 14.91 -7.73 -57.99
C GLU A 55 14.05 -8.98 -57.73
N HIS A 56 14.66 -10.16 -57.80
CA HIS A 56 13.98 -11.42 -57.48
C HIS A 56 13.54 -11.45 -56.01
N SER A 57 14.38 -10.99 -55.08
CA SER A 57 14.02 -10.90 -53.66
C SER A 57 12.85 -9.93 -53.43
N GLN A 58 12.83 -8.79 -54.13
CA GLN A 58 11.74 -7.81 -54.06
C GLN A 58 10.44 -8.39 -54.63
N LEU A 59 10.49 -9.04 -55.79
CA LEU A 59 9.33 -9.69 -56.41
C LEU A 59 8.81 -10.84 -55.56
N ALA A 60 9.70 -11.65 -54.97
CA ALA A 60 9.31 -12.72 -54.05
C ALA A 60 8.60 -12.17 -52.81
N ALA A 61 9.15 -11.11 -52.18
CA ALA A 61 8.52 -10.42 -51.07
C ALA A 61 7.17 -9.82 -51.46
N ALA A 62 7.05 -9.22 -52.66
CA ALA A 62 5.79 -8.68 -53.15
C ALA A 62 4.71 -9.76 -53.36
N VAL A 63 5.09 -10.92 -53.92
CA VAL A 63 4.17 -12.06 -54.11
C VAL A 63 3.71 -12.64 -52.79
N GLU A 64 4.60 -12.72 -51.79
CA GLU A 64 4.26 -13.17 -50.45
C GLU A 64 3.32 -12.18 -49.76
N ASN A 65 3.68 -10.89 -49.75
CA ASN A 65 2.87 -9.80 -49.20
C ASN A 65 1.48 -9.66 -49.85
N LEU A 66 1.36 -9.90 -51.16
CA LEU A 66 0.08 -9.89 -51.87
C LEU A 66 -0.90 -10.92 -51.29
N LYS A 67 -0.44 -12.13 -50.94
CA LYS A 67 -1.30 -13.14 -50.31
C LYS A 67 -1.86 -12.66 -48.97
N HIS A 68 -1.05 -11.94 -48.20
CA HIS A 68 -1.46 -11.35 -46.92
C HIS A 68 -2.49 -10.24 -47.13
N ILE A 69 -2.30 -9.35 -48.10
CA ILE A 69 -3.25 -8.25 -48.39
C ILE A 69 -4.64 -8.79 -48.77
N PHE A 70 -4.75 -9.88 -49.54
CA PHE A 70 -6.08 -10.42 -49.87
C PHE A 70 -6.79 -11.13 -48.71
N THR A 71 -6.05 -11.60 -47.71
CA THR A 71 -6.59 -12.35 -46.56
C THR A 71 -6.91 -11.47 -45.35
N VAL A 72 -6.34 -10.26 -45.28
CA VAL A 72 -6.52 -9.31 -44.17
C VAL A 72 -8.00 -9.01 -43.85
N PRO A 73 -8.90 -8.69 -44.81
CA PRO A 73 -10.28 -8.33 -44.48
C PRO A 73 -11.08 -9.49 -43.85
N GLU A 74 -10.87 -10.72 -44.34
CA GLU A 74 -11.53 -11.91 -43.78
C GLU A 74 -10.95 -12.27 -42.41
N ASN A 75 -9.63 -12.17 -42.25
CA ASN A 75 -8.97 -12.41 -40.96
C ASN A 75 -9.40 -11.38 -39.90
N ILE A 76 -9.62 -10.12 -40.27
CA ILE A 76 -10.19 -9.10 -39.36
C ILE A 76 -11.57 -9.54 -38.90
N ARG A 77 -12.46 -9.93 -39.83
CA ARG A 77 -13.84 -10.36 -39.51
C ARG A 77 -13.85 -11.59 -38.59
N GLN A 78 -13.02 -12.59 -38.88
CA GLN A 78 -12.89 -13.79 -38.03
C GLN A 78 -12.35 -13.45 -36.64
N THR A 79 -11.37 -12.55 -36.57
CA THR A 79 -10.79 -12.11 -35.30
C THR A 79 -11.80 -11.33 -34.47
N GLU A 80 -12.62 -10.46 -35.07
CA GLU A 80 -13.73 -9.78 -34.38
C GLU A 80 -14.74 -10.79 -33.81
N GLU A 81 -15.13 -11.79 -34.59
CA GLU A 81 -16.02 -12.86 -34.14
C GLU A 81 -15.42 -13.65 -32.96
N HIS A 82 -14.13 -13.95 -33.01
CA HIS A 82 -13.42 -14.60 -31.90
C HIS A 82 -13.36 -13.74 -30.63
N ILE A 83 -13.23 -12.41 -30.76
CA ILE A 83 -13.30 -11.49 -29.60
C ILE A 83 -14.70 -11.52 -28.98
N ASN A 84 -15.74 -11.50 -29.81
CA ASN A 84 -17.13 -11.52 -29.36
C ASN A 84 -17.52 -12.86 -28.71
N ASN A 85 -16.94 -13.97 -29.17
CA ASN A 85 -17.15 -15.31 -28.62
C ASN A 85 -16.22 -15.68 -27.45
N GLU A 86 -15.56 -14.69 -26.83
CA GLU A 86 -14.61 -14.87 -25.69
C GLU A 86 -13.40 -15.79 -25.98
N ASN A 87 -13.15 -16.10 -27.26
CA ASN A 87 -12.03 -16.94 -27.70
C ASN A 87 -10.75 -16.09 -27.87
N TYR A 88 -10.30 -15.46 -26.77
CA TYR A 88 -9.23 -14.47 -26.80
C TYR A 88 -7.89 -14.99 -27.34
N LEU A 89 -7.58 -16.28 -27.17
CA LEU A 89 -6.33 -16.85 -27.67
C LEU A 89 -6.32 -16.93 -29.20
N LEU A 90 -7.44 -17.32 -29.80
CA LEU A 90 -7.60 -17.36 -31.26
C LEU A 90 -7.65 -15.94 -31.83
N ALA A 91 -8.36 -15.04 -31.14
CA ALA A 91 -8.36 -13.63 -31.50
C ALA A 91 -6.94 -13.02 -31.46
N HIS A 92 -6.16 -13.31 -30.42
CA HIS A 92 -4.77 -12.85 -30.32
C HIS A 92 -3.88 -13.42 -31.43
N LYS A 93 -4.08 -14.68 -31.82
CA LYS A 93 -3.36 -15.30 -32.94
C LYS A 93 -3.66 -14.57 -34.26
N GLY A 94 -4.94 -14.34 -34.57
CA GLY A 94 -5.35 -13.61 -35.76
C GLY A 94 -4.82 -12.18 -35.78
N LEU A 95 -4.89 -11.49 -34.64
CA LEU A 95 -4.31 -10.15 -34.48
C LEU A 95 -2.79 -10.15 -34.70
N MET A 96 -2.07 -11.14 -34.18
CA MET A 96 -0.61 -11.26 -34.37
C MET A 96 -0.25 -11.49 -35.84
N GLU A 97 -1.01 -12.30 -36.57
CA GLU A 97 -0.80 -12.53 -38.01
C GLU A 97 -1.03 -11.24 -38.82
N LEU A 98 -2.07 -10.48 -38.47
CA LEU A 98 -2.38 -9.18 -39.07
C LEU A 98 -1.30 -8.13 -38.78
N GLU A 99 -0.84 -8.04 -37.53
CA GLU A 99 0.23 -7.13 -37.12
C GLU A 99 1.57 -7.50 -37.75
N SER A 100 1.92 -8.80 -37.83
CA SER A 100 3.14 -9.24 -38.52
C SER A 100 3.10 -8.86 -39.99
N SER A 101 1.99 -9.13 -40.68
CA SER A 101 1.84 -8.79 -42.10
C SER A 101 1.98 -7.28 -42.34
N ARG A 102 1.40 -6.46 -41.44
CA ARG A 102 1.55 -5.01 -41.47
C ARG A 102 3.01 -4.58 -41.26
N ASP A 103 3.65 -5.12 -40.22
CA ASP A 103 5.01 -4.73 -39.85
C ASP A 103 6.04 -5.17 -40.90
N ASP A 104 5.84 -6.33 -41.54
CA ASP A 104 6.67 -6.83 -42.64
C ASP A 104 6.55 -5.92 -43.88
N LEU A 105 5.34 -5.45 -44.19
CA LEU A 105 5.10 -4.46 -45.26
C LEU A 105 5.79 -3.11 -44.96
N PHE A 106 5.67 -2.61 -43.73
CA PHE A 106 6.35 -1.38 -43.33
C PHE A 106 7.88 -1.55 -43.28
N TYR A 107 8.38 -2.73 -42.93
CA TYR A 107 9.81 -3.01 -42.93
C TYR A 107 10.38 -3.04 -44.35
N GLU A 108 9.70 -3.66 -45.31
CA GLU A 108 10.12 -3.65 -46.71
C GLU A 108 10.07 -2.23 -47.31
N LEU A 109 9.09 -1.41 -46.93
CA LEU A 109 9.04 0.00 -47.30
C LEU A 109 10.17 0.81 -46.66
N HIS A 110 10.55 0.49 -45.43
CA HIS A 110 11.69 1.14 -44.77
C HIS A 110 13.02 0.77 -45.44
N LYS A 111 13.17 -0.49 -45.87
CA LYS A 111 14.35 -0.98 -46.58
C LYS A 111 14.47 -0.40 -47.99
N ASN A 112 13.34 -0.22 -48.68
CA ASN A 112 13.25 0.38 -50.01
C ASN A 112 12.31 1.60 -49.96
N PRO A 113 12.81 2.78 -49.53
CA PRO A 113 11.97 3.96 -49.39
C PRO A 113 11.33 4.33 -50.73
N SER A 114 9.99 4.30 -50.79
CA SER A 114 9.23 4.79 -51.94
C SER A 114 9.43 6.31 -52.11
N ASN A 115 9.50 6.76 -53.36
CA ASN A 115 9.54 8.21 -53.68
C ASN A 115 8.20 8.93 -53.40
N ASN A 116 7.12 8.20 -53.11
CA ASN A 116 5.79 8.76 -52.89
C ASN A 116 5.36 8.64 -51.40
N PRO A 117 5.16 9.76 -50.69
CA PRO A 117 4.66 9.76 -49.31
C PRO A 117 3.20 9.29 -49.18
N SER A 118 2.48 9.16 -50.31
CA SER A 118 1.10 8.65 -50.35
C SER A 118 0.99 7.16 -50.05
N ASP A 119 2.05 6.38 -50.27
CA ASP A 119 2.05 4.91 -50.08
C ASP A 119 2.01 4.57 -48.58
N ASP A 120 2.74 5.33 -47.75
CA ASP A 120 2.68 5.26 -46.29
C ASP A 120 1.27 5.54 -45.76
N ILE A 121 0.59 6.54 -46.33
CA ILE A 121 -0.76 6.94 -45.90
C ILE A 121 -1.78 5.86 -46.29
N LEU A 122 -1.66 5.28 -47.48
CA LEU A 122 -2.54 4.22 -47.95
C LEU A 122 -2.43 2.95 -47.08
N LEU A 123 -1.20 2.54 -46.76
CA LEU A 123 -0.94 1.39 -45.88
C LEU A 123 -1.48 1.62 -44.47
N LYS A 124 -1.26 2.82 -43.89
CA LYS A 124 -1.83 3.18 -42.59
C LYS A 124 -3.35 3.09 -42.60
N LYS A 125 -4.01 3.63 -43.63
CA LYS A 125 -5.47 3.57 -43.76
C LYS A 125 -5.98 2.13 -43.93
N TYR A 126 -5.24 1.29 -44.64
CA TYR A 126 -5.61 -0.11 -44.84
C TYR A 126 -5.58 -0.91 -43.53
N PHE A 127 -4.57 -0.68 -42.70
CA PHE A 127 -4.38 -1.38 -41.42
C PHE A 127 -4.99 -0.69 -40.20
N GLU A 128 -5.68 0.45 -40.36
CA GLU A 128 -6.36 1.18 -39.28
C GLU A 128 -7.30 0.27 -38.47
N LYS A 129 -8.02 -0.64 -39.14
CA LYS A 129 -8.91 -1.61 -38.48
C LYS A 129 -8.18 -2.60 -37.58
N VAL A 130 -6.90 -2.90 -37.84
CA VAL A 130 -6.09 -3.78 -37.00
C VAL A 130 -5.75 -3.12 -35.67
N GLU A 131 -5.52 -1.81 -35.68
CA GLU A 131 -5.31 -1.04 -34.44
C GLU A 131 -6.58 -1.02 -33.59
N ALA A 132 -7.74 -0.76 -34.21
CA ALA A 132 -9.04 -0.82 -33.55
C ALA A 132 -9.31 -2.21 -32.94
N LEU A 133 -8.93 -3.28 -33.64
CA LEU A 133 -9.07 -4.66 -33.17
C LEU A 133 -8.18 -4.97 -31.95
N SER A 134 -6.94 -4.49 -31.98
CA SER A 134 -6.01 -4.57 -30.84
C SER A 134 -6.60 -3.85 -29.62
N GLU A 135 -7.17 -2.65 -29.81
CA GLU A 135 -7.85 -1.94 -28.73
C GLU A 135 -9.08 -2.69 -28.22
N MET A 136 -9.91 -3.25 -29.11
CA MET A 136 -11.10 -4.02 -28.71
C MET A 136 -10.73 -5.23 -27.85
N LEU A 137 -9.72 -6.01 -28.27
CA LEU A 137 -9.23 -7.14 -27.48
C LEU A 137 -8.72 -6.68 -26.11
N PHE A 138 -7.94 -5.60 -26.07
CA PHE A 138 -7.42 -5.07 -24.81
C PHE A 138 -8.53 -4.49 -23.92
N ARG A 139 -9.58 -3.89 -24.48
CA ARG A 139 -10.76 -3.44 -23.71
C ARG A 139 -11.47 -4.60 -23.03
N GLN A 140 -11.63 -5.74 -23.71
CA GLN A 140 -12.22 -6.94 -23.10
C GLN A 140 -11.33 -7.48 -21.97
N ILE A 141 -10.03 -7.57 -22.19
CA ILE A 141 -9.05 -7.96 -21.16
C ILE A 141 -9.12 -7.01 -19.96
N LYS A 142 -9.21 -5.70 -20.19
CA LYS A 142 -9.34 -4.68 -19.15
C LYS A 142 -10.62 -4.85 -18.33
N SER A 143 -11.76 -5.11 -18.97
CA SER A 143 -13.03 -5.38 -18.29
C SER A 143 -12.91 -6.58 -17.35
N LEU A 144 -12.32 -7.66 -17.83
CA LEU A 144 -12.09 -8.87 -17.03
C LEU A 144 -11.12 -8.63 -15.86
N LEU A 145 -10.04 -7.85 -16.08
CA LEU A 145 -9.10 -7.48 -15.02
C LEU A 145 -9.70 -6.54 -13.97
N LEU A 146 -10.63 -5.65 -14.34
CA LEU A 146 -11.37 -4.84 -13.37
C LEU A 146 -12.20 -5.70 -12.43
N GLN A 147 -12.73 -6.82 -12.94
CA GLN A 147 -13.52 -7.80 -12.20
C GLN A 147 -12.70 -9.02 -11.75
N LEU A 148 -11.36 -8.89 -11.67
CA LEU A 148 -10.45 -10.02 -11.46
C LEU A 148 -10.87 -10.93 -10.30
N LEU A 149 -11.24 -10.35 -9.15
CA LEU A 149 -11.59 -11.12 -7.94
C LEU A 149 -12.83 -11.99 -8.14
N ASN A 150 -13.79 -11.55 -8.96
CA ASN A 150 -14.95 -12.35 -9.33
C ASN A 150 -14.60 -13.34 -10.46
N ALA A 151 -13.90 -12.85 -11.50
CA ALA A 151 -13.52 -13.65 -12.67
C ALA A 151 -12.63 -14.85 -12.31
N VAL A 152 -11.74 -14.71 -11.33
CA VAL A 152 -10.88 -15.81 -10.85
C VAL A 152 -11.70 -16.91 -10.16
N GLN A 153 -12.83 -16.56 -9.54
CA GLN A 153 -13.70 -17.53 -8.88
C GLN A 153 -14.65 -18.23 -9.86
N THR A 154 -15.18 -17.51 -10.85
CA THR A 154 -16.14 -18.04 -11.81
C THR A 154 -15.48 -18.70 -13.03
N GLN A 155 -14.43 -18.09 -13.57
CA GLN A 155 -13.80 -18.46 -14.84
C GLN A 155 -12.25 -18.30 -14.79
N PRO A 156 -11.53 -19.07 -13.95
CA PRO A 156 -10.08 -18.95 -13.79
C PRO A 156 -9.30 -19.23 -15.09
N ALA A 157 -9.80 -20.11 -15.97
CA ALA A 157 -9.16 -20.43 -17.25
C ALA A 157 -9.10 -19.22 -18.21
N LEU A 158 -10.13 -18.36 -18.18
CA LEU A 158 -10.19 -17.17 -19.01
C LEU A 158 -9.16 -16.13 -18.54
N VAL A 159 -9.06 -15.93 -17.22
CA VAL A 159 -8.05 -15.07 -16.59
C VAL A 159 -6.64 -15.50 -16.98
N VAL A 160 -6.32 -16.79 -16.89
CA VAL A 160 -5.01 -17.34 -17.30
C VAL A 160 -4.76 -17.06 -18.78
N THR A 161 -5.79 -17.20 -19.63
CA THR A 161 -5.67 -16.91 -21.06
C THR A 161 -5.34 -15.44 -21.32
N CYS A 162 -6.04 -14.51 -20.66
CA CYS A 162 -5.74 -13.07 -20.73
C CYS A 162 -4.31 -12.76 -20.26
N LEU A 163 -3.86 -13.35 -19.15
CA LEU A 163 -2.51 -13.14 -18.62
C LEU A 163 -1.43 -13.70 -19.55
N ARG A 164 -1.69 -14.85 -20.20
CA ARG A 164 -0.81 -15.42 -21.24
C ARG A 164 -0.67 -14.48 -22.43
N ILE A 165 -1.75 -13.83 -22.84
CA ILE A 165 -1.72 -12.84 -23.93
C ILE A 165 -0.86 -11.64 -23.52
N ILE A 166 -1.06 -11.09 -22.31
CA ILE A 166 -0.26 -9.97 -21.79
C ILE A 166 1.24 -10.30 -21.76
N GLU A 167 1.63 -11.47 -21.25
CA GLU A 167 3.03 -11.89 -21.21
C GLU A 167 3.61 -12.14 -22.61
N ARG A 168 2.78 -12.57 -23.56
CA ARG A 168 3.19 -12.74 -24.95
C ARG A 168 3.44 -11.39 -25.62
N GLU A 169 2.56 -10.42 -25.41
CA GLU A 169 2.74 -9.05 -25.91
C GLU A 169 4.01 -8.38 -25.32
N GLU A 170 4.27 -8.56 -24.02
CA GLU A 170 5.48 -8.03 -23.38
C GLU A 170 6.77 -8.65 -23.98
N ARG A 171 6.73 -9.94 -24.34
CA ARG A 171 7.85 -10.60 -25.05
C ARG A 171 8.03 -10.06 -26.46
N LEU A 172 6.96 -9.72 -27.17
CA LEU A 172 7.04 -9.09 -28.48
C LEU A 172 7.62 -7.69 -28.39
N ASP A 173 7.14 -6.88 -27.45
CA ASP A 173 7.65 -5.52 -27.22
C ASP A 173 9.18 -5.55 -26.99
N ARG A 174 9.70 -6.50 -26.21
CA ARG A 174 11.15 -6.71 -26.04
C ARG A 174 11.86 -7.06 -27.34
N LYS A 175 11.31 -7.98 -28.13
CA LYS A 175 11.90 -8.38 -29.44
C LYS A 175 11.92 -7.21 -30.42
N PHE A 176 10.86 -6.41 -30.49
CA PHE A 176 10.81 -5.24 -31.35
C PHE A 176 11.78 -4.15 -30.88
N ALA A 177 11.94 -3.95 -29.58
CA ALA A 177 12.95 -3.05 -29.03
C ALA A 177 14.39 -3.47 -29.39
N GLU A 178 14.67 -4.78 -29.39
CA GLU A 178 15.95 -5.32 -29.86
C GLU A 178 16.13 -5.13 -31.37
N ARG A 179 15.11 -5.42 -32.18
CA ARG A 179 15.15 -5.18 -33.64
C ARG A 179 15.41 -3.72 -33.96
N LYS A 180 14.73 -2.78 -33.28
CA LYS A 180 14.94 -1.34 -33.44
C LYS A 180 16.40 -0.94 -33.22
N LYS A 181 17.08 -1.53 -32.23
CA LYS A 181 18.51 -1.28 -32.00
C LYS A 181 19.41 -1.79 -33.13
N MET A 182 19.01 -2.87 -33.80
CA MET A 182 19.78 -3.51 -34.86
C MET A 182 19.52 -2.90 -36.25
N SER A 183 18.25 -2.64 -36.59
CA SER A 183 17.83 -2.23 -37.94
C SER A 183 17.42 -0.76 -38.03
N GLY A 184 17.22 -0.06 -36.90
CA GLY A 184 16.68 1.31 -36.88
C GLY A 184 15.18 1.41 -37.20
N PHE A 185 14.52 0.32 -37.59
CA PHE A 185 13.10 0.28 -37.91
C PHE A 185 12.23 0.35 -36.64
N ASP A 186 11.21 1.19 -36.68
CA ASP A 186 10.22 1.34 -35.61
C ASP A 186 8.87 0.79 -36.07
N ALA A 187 8.42 -0.29 -35.42
CA ALA A 187 7.14 -0.90 -35.74
C ALA A 187 5.99 -0.01 -35.23
N PRO A 188 4.96 0.28 -36.04
CA PRO A 188 3.87 1.16 -35.65
C PRO A 188 3.06 0.57 -34.47
N GLY A 189 2.84 1.37 -33.43
CA GLY A 189 2.06 0.98 -32.25
C GLY A 189 2.80 0.11 -31.23
N ARG A 190 4.14 0.04 -31.29
CA ARG A 190 4.99 -0.64 -30.29
C ARG A 190 5.90 0.36 -29.57
N PRO A 191 6.19 0.20 -28.26
CA PRO A 191 5.69 -0.84 -27.36
C PRO A 191 4.24 -0.58 -26.92
N LYS A 192 3.48 -1.64 -26.63
CA LYS A 192 2.10 -1.53 -26.13
C LYS A 192 2.02 -1.46 -24.61
N GLU A 193 3.00 -2.00 -23.90
CA GLU A 193 3.10 -1.97 -22.43
C GLU A 193 1.87 -2.54 -21.69
N TRP A 194 1.20 -3.56 -22.25
CA TRP A 194 -0.05 -4.12 -21.68
C TRP A 194 0.12 -4.62 -20.24
N LYS A 195 1.32 -5.08 -19.88
CA LYS A 195 1.63 -5.50 -18.50
C LYS A 195 1.51 -4.33 -17.52
N LYS A 196 2.13 -3.19 -17.84
CA LYS A 196 2.08 -1.99 -17.01
C LYS A 196 0.64 -1.49 -16.88
N GLN A 197 -0.08 -1.43 -18.00
CA GLN A 197 -1.49 -1.04 -18.01
C GLN A 197 -2.36 -1.99 -17.18
N ALA A 198 -2.12 -3.31 -17.24
CA ALA A 198 -2.81 -4.30 -16.41
C ALA A 198 -2.60 -4.03 -14.91
N PHE A 199 -1.38 -3.76 -14.47
CA PHE A 199 -1.12 -3.42 -13.06
C PHE A 199 -1.76 -2.10 -12.64
N GLU A 200 -1.81 -1.10 -13.52
CA GLU A 200 -2.55 0.14 -13.25
C GLU A 200 -4.06 -0.09 -13.15
N ILE A 201 -4.62 -1.02 -13.93
CA ILE A 201 -6.03 -1.43 -13.81
C ILE A 201 -6.28 -2.11 -12.46
N LEU A 202 -5.38 -2.98 -12.00
CA LEU A 202 -5.49 -3.61 -10.69
C LEU A 202 -5.44 -2.58 -9.55
N LYS A 203 -4.58 -1.57 -9.66
CA LYS A 203 -4.54 -0.44 -8.71
C LYS A 203 -5.86 0.31 -8.68
N LYS A 204 -6.38 0.70 -9.85
CA LYS A 204 -7.67 1.41 -9.96
C LYS A 204 -8.83 0.59 -9.41
N SER A 205 -8.85 -0.72 -9.65
CA SER A 205 -9.87 -1.64 -9.10
C SER A 205 -9.83 -1.67 -7.58
N ALA A 206 -8.64 -1.77 -6.97
CA ALA A 206 -8.49 -1.73 -5.52
C ALA A 206 -8.92 -0.38 -4.92
N THR A 207 -8.50 0.75 -5.52
CA THR A 207 -8.90 2.10 -5.09
C THR A 207 -10.41 2.30 -5.18
N SER A 208 -11.02 1.98 -6.33
CA SER A 208 -12.47 2.10 -6.53
C SER A 208 -13.26 1.23 -5.56
N ARG A 209 -12.71 0.10 -5.12
CA ARG A 209 -13.37 -0.75 -4.13
C ARG A 209 -13.30 -0.18 -2.71
N ILE A 210 -12.20 0.48 -2.35
CA ILE A 210 -12.07 1.17 -1.06
C ILE A 210 -13.00 2.39 -1.03
N GLU A 211 -12.98 3.21 -2.08
CA GLU A 211 -13.87 4.37 -2.23
C GLU A 211 -15.34 3.94 -2.24
N GLY A 212 -15.68 2.89 -2.99
CA GLY A 212 -17.05 2.33 -3.04
C GLY A 212 -17.50 1.64 -1.74
N SER A 213 -16.63 1.51 -0.74
CA SER A 213 -17.00 1.07 0.61
C SER A 213 -17.61 2.21 1.44
N GLN A 214 -17.46 3.46 1.01
CA GLN A 214 -18.09 4.61 1.67
C GLN A 214 -19.57 4.66 1.28
N LEU A 215 -20.43 4.17 2.18
CA LEU A 215 -21.87 4.13 1.98
C LEU A 215 -22.60 5.35 2.56
N GLU A 216 -22.02 5.96 3.60
CA GLU A 216 -22.63 6.98 4.44
C GLU A 216 -21.58 8.08 4.71
N ASP A 217 -22.04 9.32 4.80
CA ASP A 217 -21.21 10.47 5.18
C ASP A 217 -21.56 10.95 6.61
N ARG A 218 -20.72 11.85 7.14
CA ARG A 218 -20.91 12.46 8.48
C ARG A 218 -22.30 13.09 8.67
N SER A 219 -22.92 13.58 7.61
CA SER A 219 -24.27 14.17 7.65
C SER A 219 -25.39 13.15 7.87
N GLU A 220 -25.14 11.87 7.56
CA GLU A 220 -26.16 10.82 7.58
C GLU A 220 -26.06 9.95 8.84
N GLU A 221 -24.84 9.65 9.30
CA GLU A 221 -24.61 8.77 10.45
C GLU A 221 -23.42 9.25 11.31
N ARG A 222 -23.61 9.27 12.64
CA ARG A 222 -22.58 9.74 13.59
C ARG A 222 -21.40 8.75 13.69
N MET A 223 -21.63 7.49 13.38
CA MET A 223 -20.65 6.41 13.38
C MET A 223 -20.18 5.99 11.97
N TRP A 224 -20.39 6.85 10.95
CA TRP A 224 -20.06 6.55 9.56
C TRP A 224 -18.62 6.03 9.39
N LEU A 225 -17.63 6.68 10.03
CA LEU A 225 -16.23 6.31 9.87
C LEU A 225 -15.92 4.92 10.44
N VAL A 226 -16.56 4.52 11.56
CA VAL A 226 -16.37 3.18 12.14
C VAL A 226 -16.89 2.12 11.18
N ARG A 227 -18.10 2.32 10.62
CA ARG A 227 -18.68 1.39 9.65
C ARG A 227 -17.83 1.32 8.38
N HIS A 228 -17.37 2.46 7.89
CA HIS A 228 -16.51 2.56 6.70
C HIS A 228 -15.20 1.80 6.89
N LEU A 229 -14.48 2.06 7.99
CA LEU A 229 -13.22 1.39 8.32
C LEU A 229 -13.41 -0.13 8.51
N GLU A 230 -14.51 -0.55 9.12
CA GLU A 230 -14.84 -1.96 9.30
C GLU A 230 -15.16 -2.66 7.97
N LEU A 231 -15.91 -2.00 7.07
CA LEU A 231 -16.21 -2.53 5.75
C LEU A 231 -14.93 -2.65 4.90
N ILE A 232 -14.05 -1.64 4.96
CA ILE A 232 -12.71 -1.71 4.36
C ILE A 232 -11.95 -2.92 4.91
N ARG A 233 -11.91 -3.11 6.23
CA ARG A 233 -11.21 -4.25 6.86
C ARG A 233 -11.72 -5.59 6.31
N GLN A 234 -13.03 -5.77 6.24
CA GLN A 234 -13.65 -6.99 5.72
C GLN A 234 -13.35 -7.20 4.23
N ASN A 235 -13.46 -6.14 3.42
CA ASN A 235 -13.17 -6.17 1.98
C ASN A 235 -11.71 -6.53 1.73
N VAL A 236 -10.77 -5.84 2.38
CA VAL A 236 -9.32 -6.12 2.28
C VAL A 236 -9.02 -7.57 2.64
N PHE A 237 -9.54 -8.04 3.78
CA PHE A 237 -9.27 -9.41 4.22
C PHE A 237 -9.83 -10.45 3.25
N SER A 238 -11.09 -10.30 2.82
CA SER A 238 -11.75 -11.19 1.86
C SER A 238 -11.00 -11.24 0.53
N ASP A 239 -10.60 -10.08 0.02
CA ASP A 239 -9.92 -9.95 -1.26
C ASP A 239 -8.52 -10.53 -1.24
N LEU A 240 -7.74 -10.23 -0.19
CA LEU A 240 -6.41 -10.80 0.00
C LEU A 240 -6.46 -12.32 0.15
N ARG A 241 -7.51 -12.85 0.79
CA ARG A 241 -7.73 -14.31 0.90
C ARG A 241 -7.99 -14.93 -0.48
N ILE A 242 -8.86 -14.32 -1.30
CA ILE A 242 -9.09 -14.77 -2.68
C ILE A 242 -7.79 -14.70 -3.48
N VAL A 243 -7.03 -13.61 -3.35
CA VAL A 243 -5.77 -13.44 -4.08
C VAL A 243 -4.77 -14.51 -3.70
N LYS A 244 -4.63 -14.80 -2.41
CA LYS A 244 -3.69 -15.80 -1.91
C LYS A 244 -4.05 -17.20 -2.42
N HIS A 245 -5.28 -17.65 -2.24
CA HIS A 245 -5.64 -19.06 -2.45
C HIS A 245 -6.06 -19.38 -3.88
N ILE A 246 -6.66 -18.44 -4.61
CA ILE A 246 -7.26 -18.70 -5.93
C ILE A 246 -6.50 -17.96 -7.03
N CYS A 247 -6.08 -16.72 -6.79
CA CYS A 247 -5.41 -15.90 -7.82
C CYS A 247 -3.94 -16.28 -8.02
N THR A 248 -3.21 -16.63 -6.95
CA THR A 248 -1.79 -17.03 -7.02
C THR A 248 -1.48 -18.09 -8.10
N PRO A 249 -2.21 -19.21 -8.24
CA PRO A 249 -1.94 -20.20 -9.29
C PRO A 249 -2.26 -19.72 -10.71
N CYS A 250 -3.11 -18.70 -10.87
CA CYS A 250 -3.46 -18.15 -12.19
C CYS A 250 -2.37 -17.24 -12.76
N PHE A 251 -1.54 -16.66 -11.90
CA PHE A 251 -0.51 -15.68 -12.28
C PHE A 251 0.87 -16.32 -12.44
N PRO A 252 1.73 -15.77 -13.31
CA PRO A 252 3.13 -16.18 -13.38
C PRO A 252 3.84 -15.97 -12.02
N PRO A 253 4.71 -16.89 -11.58
CA PRO A 253 5.43 -16.77 -10.30
C PRO A 253 6.25 -15.48 -10.18
N ASP A 254 6.81 -15.00 -11.28
CA ASP A 254 7.63 -13.78 -11.33
C ASP A 254 6.88 -12.51 -10.90
N TYR A 255 5.54 -12.52 -11.01
CA TYR A 255 4.71 -11.36 -10.67
C TYR A 255 4.59 -11.17 -9.16
N LYS A 256 4.81 -12.23 -8.38
CA LYS A 256 4.59 -12.26 -6.92
C LYS A 256 3.25 -11.62 -6.57
N ILE A 257 2.18 -12.07 -7.24
CA ILE A 257 0.91 -11.35 -7.30
C ILE A 257 0.35 -11.04 -5.92
N PHE A 258 0.43 -11.98 -4.97
CA PHE A 258 -0.03 -11.76 -3.60
C PHE A 258 0.67 -10.59 -2.92
N THR A 259 2.01 -10.57 -2.89
CA THR A 259 2.79 -9.45 -2.30
C THR A 259 2.54 -8.14 -3.04
N THR A 260 2.43 -8.19 -4.36
CA THR A 260 2.13 -7.01 -5.17
C THR A 260 0.74 -6.46 -4.87
N TYR A 261 -0.26 -7.32 -4.70
CA TYR A 261 -1.64 -6.94 -4.42
C TYR A 261 -1.81 -6.40 -3.00
N VAL A 262 -1.11 -6.98 -2.01
CA VAL A 262 -0.99 -6.42 -0.66
C VAL A 262 -0.47 -4.98 -0.72
N ARG A 263 0.61 -4.73 -1.47
CA ARG A 263 1.15 -3.37 -1.64
C ARG A 263 0.14 -2.44 -2.33
N ILE A 264 -0.55 -2.91 -3.37
CA ILE A 264 -1.58 -2.12 -4.07
C ILE A 264 -2.68 -1.67 -3.10
N TYR A 265 -3.22 -2.59 -2.28
CA TYR A 265 -4.22 -2.26 -1.28
C TYR A 265 -3.68 -1.32 -0.21
N HIS A 266 -2.46 -1.55 0.25
CA HIS A 266 -1.81 -0.70 1.25
C HIS A 266 -1.63 0.73 0.74
N ASP A 267 -1.12 0.90 -0.49
CA ASP A 267 -0.92 2.22 -1.12
C ASP A 267 -2.27 2.93 -1.36
N ALA A 268 -3.30 2.19 -1.81
CA ALA A 268 -4.62 2.76 -2.06
C ALA A 268 -5.31 3.19 -0.76
N LEU A 269 -5.20 2.37 0.28
CA LEU A 269 -5.75 2.65 1.60
C LEU A 269 -5.04 3.81 2.28
N GLN A 270 -3.71 3.90 2.17
CA GLN A 270 -2.95 5.04 2.68
C GLN A 270 -3.48 6.35 2.09
N LYS A 271 -3.60 6.44 0.77
CA LYS A 271 -4.13 7.63 0.08
C LYS A 271 -5.54 7.98 0.53
N HIS A 272 -6.43 6.99 0.56
CA HIS A 272 -7.80 7.19 1.02
C HIS A 272 -7.84 7.78 2.43
N LEU A 273 -7.07 7.22 3.37
CA LEU A 273 -7.03 7.72 4.74
C LEU A 273 -6.39 9.10 4.86
N GLU A 274 -5.35 9.39 4.07
CA GLU A 274 -4.75 10.73 4.01
C GLU A 274 -5.78 11.77 3.55
N GLU A 275 -6.58 11.47 2.52
CA GLU A 275 -7.67 12.33 2.06
C GLU A 275 -8.76 12.54 3.14
N GLN A 276 -9.11 11.49 3.89
CA GLN A 276 -10.05 11.62 5.02
C GLN A 276 -9.47 12.42 6.19
N ILE A 277 -8.15 12.37 6.40
CA ILE A 277 -7.50 13.17 7.44
C ILE A 277 -7.44 14.65 7.02
N GLU A 278 -7.22 14.92 5.73
CA GLU A 278 -7.20 16.28 5.17
C GLU A 278 -8.58 16.95 5.16
N SER A 279 -9.66 16.18 5.05
CA SER A 279 -11.03 16.70 5.15
C SER A 279 -11.41 17.17 6.57
N GLY A 280 -10.59 16.82 7.57
CA GLY A 280 -10.74 17.22 8.96
C GLY A 280 -11.62 16.24 9.76
N LEU A 281 -11.01 15.60 10.76
CA LEU A 281 -11.65 14.60 11.61
C LEU A 281 -12.07 15.19 12.96
N GLU A 282 -13.21 14.73 13.48
CA GLU A 282 -13.68 15.02 14.84
C GLU A 282 -12.94 14.16 15.88
N GLN A 283 -13.01 14.55 17.15
CA GLN A 283 -12.29 13.89 18.25
C GLN A 283 -12.57 12.37 18.32
N ASN A 284 -13.83 11.96 18.21
CA ASN A 284 -14.26 10.56 18.19
C ASN A 284 -13.76 9.82 16.94
N GLU A 285 -13.73 10.49 15.79
CA GLU A 285 -13.25 9.92 14.53
C GLU A 285 -11.74 9.67 14.56
N ILE A 286 -10.97 10.60 15.12
CA ILE A 286 -9.52 10.43 15.34
C ILE A 286 -9.25 9.21 16.21
N ILE A 287 -10.00 9.04 17.31
CA ILE A 287 -9.89 7.87 18.19
C ILE A 287 -10.14 6.58 17.42
N ASN A 288 -11.25 6.52 16.67
CA ASN A 288 -11.63 5.34 15.93
C ASN A 288 -10.59 4.97 14.87
N LEU A 289 -10.04 5.96 14.17
CA LEU A 289 -8.98 5.77 13.19
C LEU A 289 -7.69 5.25 13.84
N LEU A 290 -7.24 5.85 14.95
CA LEU A 290 -6.03 5.41 15.66
C LEU A 290 -6.15 3.97 16.17
N THR A 291 -7.33 3.62 16.69
CA THR A 291 -7.62 2.25 17.15
C THR A 291 -7.57 1.28 15.97
N TRP A 292 -8.24 1.62 14.87
CA TRP A 292 -8.28 0.78 13.67
C TRP A 292 -6.90 0.57 13.04
N LEU A 293 -6.02 1.58 13.05
CA LEU A 293 -4.64 1.43 12.56
C LEU A 293 -3.86 0.36 13.31
N SER A 294 -4.08 0.27 14.63
CA SER A 294 -3.45 -0.77 15.45
C SER A 294 -3.99 -2.17 15.10
N GLU A 295 -5.30 -2.28 14.89
CA GLU A 295 -6.00 -3.53 14.54
C GLU A 295 -5.69 -4.01 13.11
N TYR A 296 -5.49 -3.09 12.16
CA TYR A 296 -5.19 -3.40 10.76
C TYR A 296 -3.91 -4.25 10.61
N SER A 297 -2.88 -3.92 11.39
CA SER A 297 -1.63 -4.69 11.45
C SER A 297 -1.73 -5.97 12.31
N GLY A 298 -2.83 -6.10 13.05
CA GLY A 298 -3.09 -7.16 14.02
C GLY A 298 -3.66 -8.45 13.39
N PRO A 299 -4.00 -9.43 14.24
CA PRO A 299 -4.44 -10.76 13.82
C PRO A 299 -5.82 -10.79 13.14
N THR A 300 -6.57 -9.71 13.22
CA THR A 300 -7.93 -9.59 12.65
C THR A 300 -7.94 -9.14 11.19
N CYS A 301 -6.79 -8.73 10.64
CA CYS A 301 -6.65 -8.32 9.24
C CYS A 301 -5.33 -8.86 8.65
N LEU A 302 -4.28 -8.04 8.53
CA LEU A 302 -3.04 -8.45 7.85
C LEU A 302 -2.26 -9.55 8.59
N GLY A 303 -2.34 -9.58 9.93
CA GLY A 303 -1.70 -10.59 10.77
C GLY A 303 -2.50 -11.89 10.89
N HIS A 304 -3.60 -12.04 10.15
CA HIS A 304 -4.44 -13.24 10.23
C HIS A 304 -3.68 -14.49 9.73
N PRO A 305 -3.79 -15.64 10.43
CA PRO A 305 -3.08 -16.87 10.08
C PRO A 305 -3.26 -17.29 8.61
N ASP A 306 -4.49 -17.18 8.08
CA ASP A 306 -4.80 -17.53 6.68
C ASP A 306 -3.95 -16.77 5.65
N LEU A 307 -3.54 -15.54 5.94
CA LEU A 307 -2.71 -14.74 5.03
C LEU A 307 -1.22 -15.12 5.11
N GLU A 308 -0.76 -15.72 6.21
CA GLU A 308 0.64 -16.08 6.50
C GLU A 308 1.65 -14.95 6.15
N LEU A 309 1.21 -13.69 6.31
CA LEU A 309 2.04 -12.53 6.02
C LEU A 309 2.96 -12.23 7.20
N LYS A 310 4.23 -11.97 6.89
CA LYS A 310 5.13 -11.33 7.86
C LYS A 310 4.81 -9.84 7.88
N THR A 311 3.95 -9.42 8.79
CA THR A 311 3.55 -8.02 8.98
C THR A 311 4.73 -7.08 9.21
N SER A 312 5.87 -7.59 9.69
CA SER A 312 7.13 -6.86 9.84
C SER A 312 7.71 -6.27 8.55
N ASN A 313 7.32 -6.80 7.39
CA ASN A 313 7.82 -6.35 6.09
C ASN A 313 6.91 -5.33 5.40
N ILE A 314 5.75 -5.04 6.00
CA ILE A 314 4.79 -4.08 5.48
C ILE A 314 5.03 -2.76 6.22
N PRO A 315 5.22 -1.64 5.52
CA PRO A 315 5.38 -0.35 6.17
C PRO A 315 4.13 0.03 6.98
N ALA A 316 4.28 0.98 7.89
CA ALA A 316 3.14 1.58 8.57
C ALA A 316 2.26 2.31 7.55
N LEU A 317 0.94 2.17 7.69
CA LEU A 317 -0.04 2.72 6.75
C LEU A 317 -0.03 4.25 6.72
N LEU A 318 0.16 4.88 7.87
CA LEU A 318 0.37 6.32 8.00
C LEU A 318 1.77 6.59 8.49
N SER A 319 2.32 7.73 8.07
CA SER A 319 3.62 8.19 8.57
C SER A 319 3.55 8.48 10.08
N ALA A 320 4.65 8.25 10.80
CA ALA A 320 4.72 8.58 12.23
C ALA A 320 4.36 10.06 12.49
N LYS A 321 4.77 10.97 11.59
CA LYS A 321 4.42 12.39 11.68
C LYS A 321 2.91 12.64 11.58
N THR A 322 2.22 11.91 10.70
CA THR A 322 0.76 12.02 10.54
C THR A 322 0.05 11.51 11.79
N VAL A 323 0.51 10.39 12.34
CA VAL A 323 -0.03 9.83 13.59
C VAL A 323 0.21 10.77 14.76
N ASP A 324 1.42 11.31 14.89
CA ASP A 324 1.75 12.28 15.94
C ASP A 324 0.90 13.54 15.82
N ARG A 325 0.65 14.04 14.60
CA ARG A 325 -0.25 15.17 14.35
C ARG A 325 -1.68 14.85 14.79
N LEU A 326 -2.23 13.70 14.40
CA LEU A 326 -3.57 13.28 14.83
C LEU A 326 -3.67 13.17 16.35
N GLN A 327 -2.64 12.64 17.01
CA GLN A 327 -2.58 12.60 18.46
C GLN A 327 -2.55 14.01 19.06
N GLN A 328 -1.77 14.93 18.50
CA GLN A 328 -1.74 16.33 18.96
C GLN A 328 -3.09 17.02 18.79
N ASP A 329 -3.73 16.87 17.62
CA ASP A 329 -5.04 17.44 17.31
C ASP A 329 -6.09 16.91 18.31
N PHE A 330 -6.11 15.58 18.54
CA PHE A 330 -6.97 14.96 19.56
C PHE A 330 -6.74 15.55 20.95
N MET A 331 -5.47 15.70 21.34
CA MET A 331 -5.11 16.18 22.68
C MET A 331 -5.47 17.65 22.88
N GLN A 332 -5.30 18.49 21.86
CA GLN A 332 -5.69 19.89 21.91
C GLN A 332 -7.21 20.06 21.99
N THR A 333 -7.96 19.26 21.23
CA THR A 333 -9.44 19.25 21.30
C THR A 333 -9.90 18.74 22.66
N LEU A 334 -9.29 17.67 23.17
CA LEU A 334 -9.60 17.12 24.49
C LEU A 334 -9.37 18.14 25.60
N HIS A 335 -8.20 18.78 25.61
CA HIS A 335 -7.85 19.84 26.56
C HIS A 335 -8.90 20.96 26.55
N SER A 336 -9.23 21.48 25.37
CA SER A 336 -10.22 22.55 25.22
C SER A 336 -11.62 22.11 25.71
N ASN A 337 -12.01 20.87 25.40
CA ASN A 337 -13.31 20.33 25.84
C ASN A 337 -13.37 20.18 27.37
N ILE A 338 -12.30 19.67 28.00
CA ILE A 338 -12.19 19.56 29.45
C ILE A 338 -12.28 20.96 30.09
N GLN A 339 -11.53 21.92 29.58
CA GLN A 339 -11.51 23.30 30.09
C GLN A 339 -12.90 23.95 30.05
N ILE A 340 -13.58 23.89 28.89
CA ILE A 340 -14.93 24.43 28.71
C ILE A 340 -15.90 23.73 29.66
N TRP A 341 -15.80 22.41 29.78
CA TRP A 341 -16.70 21.63 30.62
C TRP A 341 -16.52 21.95 32.10
N MET A 342 -15.28 22.02 32.60
CA MET A 342 -14.98 22.41 33.98
C MET A 342 -15.45 23.84 34.28
N SER A 343 -15.27 24.78 33.35
CA SER A 343 -15.76 26.15 33.50
C SER A 343 -17.29 26.19 33.59
N ASN A 344 -17.99 25.46 32.71
CA ASN A 344 -19.45 25.40 32.71
C ASN A 344 -20.00 24.75 33.99
N ALA A 345 -19.34 23.69 34.48
CA ALA A 345 -19.69 23.04 35.74
C ALA A 345 -19.56 24.00 36.93
N LEU A 346 -18.46 24.76 36.98
CA LEU A 346 -18.26 25.78 38.01
C LEU A 346 -19.24 26.95 37.89
N ASP A 347 -19.54 27.42 36.68
CA ASP A 347 -20.52 28.49 36.48
C ASP A 347 -21.94 28.05 36.86
N SER A 348 -22.27 26.77 36.70
CA SER A 348 -23.51 26.20 37.22
C SER A 348 -23.49 26.17 38.75
N ASP A 349 -22.43 25.63 39.36
CA ASP A 349 -22.30 25.57 40.83
C ASP A 349 -22.35 26.97 41.46
N PHE A 350 -21.68 27.95 40.85
CA PHE A 350 -21.70 29.35 41.28
C PHE A 350 -23.11 29.96 41.26
N LYS A 351 -23.95 29.60 40.29
CA LYS A 351 -25.36 30.03 40.26
C LYS A 351 -26.15 29.39 41.39
N ASP A 352 -25.85 28.15 41.75
CA ASP A 352 -26.53 27.45 42.84
C ASP A 352 -26.29 28.13 44.19
N TRP A 353 -25.09 28.71 44.40
CA TRP A 353 -24.78 29.47 45.62
C TRP A 353 -25.65 30.72 45.82
N HIS A 354 -26.35 31.15 44.77
CA HIS A 354 -27.25 32.31 44.75
C HIS A 354 -28.73 31.94 44.82
N GLN A 355 -29.05 30.64 44.89
CA GLN A 355 -30.44 30.19 45.03
C GLN A 355 -30.95 30.39 46.47
N ASP A 356 -32.26 30.61 46.60
CA ASP A 356 -32.94 30.66 47.90
C ASP A 356 -33.21 29.23 48.44
N ALA A 357 -32.20 28.37 48.40
CA ALA A 357 -32.20 27.02 48.95
C ALA A 357 -30.89 26.71 49.68
N GLU A 358 -30.96 25.89 50.72
CA GLU A 358 -29.77 25.35 51.38
C GLU A 358 -29.00 24.41 50.44
N PRO A 359 -27.66 24.29 50.57
CA PRO A 359 -26.90 23.29 49.84
C PRO A 359 -27.38 21.87 50.18
N ASP A 360 -27.18 20.94 49.25
CA ASP A 360 -27.46 19.53 49.51
C ASP A 360 -26.64 19.01 50.71
N ALA A 361 -27.24 18.15 51.53
CA ALA A 361 -26.53 17.42 52.56
C ALA A 361 -26.13 16.03 52.03
N GLY A 362 -24.85 15.68 52.17
CA GLY A 362 -24.34 14.35 51.86
C GLY A 362 -24.94 13.27 52.76
N SER A 363 -24.66 12.00 52.45
CA SER A 363 -25.10 10.85 53.27
C SER A 363 -24.61 10.88 54.73
N ASP A 364 -23.59 11.68 55.00
CA ASP A 364 -22.95 11.95 56.30
C ASP A 364 -23.56 13.16 57.03
N GLY A 365 -24.53 13.85 56.41
CA GLY A 365 -25.21 15.01 56.96
C GLY A 365 -24.44 16.34 56.81
N TYR A 366 -23.30 16.35 56.12
CA TYR A 366 -22.55 17.58 55.87
C TYR A 366 -23.00 18.25 54.56
N TYR A 367 -23.13 19.58 54.57
CA TYR A 367 -23.40 20.34 53.34
C TYR A 367 -22.29 20.14 52.32
N GLN A 368 -22.64 19.81 51.07
CA GLN A 368 -21.73 19.56 49.95
C GLN A 368 -22.42 20.00 48.65
N THR A 369 -21.65 20.36 47.63
CA THR A 369 -22.20 20.54 46.28
C THR A 369 -21.82 19.36 45.38
N GLN A 370 -22.49 19.23 44.24
CA GLN A 370 -22.20 18.15 43.28
C GLN A 370 -20.93 18.40 42.46
N LEU A 371 -20.30 19.59 42.57
CA LEU A 371 -19.16 19.99 41.75
C LEU A 371 -17.98 19.00 41.81
N PRO A 372 -17.52 18.49 42.98
CA PRO A 372 -16.44 17.51 43.02
C PRO A 372 -16.77 16.22 42.27
N VAL A 373 -18.00 15.72 42.42
CA VAL A 373 -18.48 14.49 41.76
C VAL A 373 -18.49 14.68 40.25
N ILE A 374 -19.07 15.79 39.79
CA ILE A 374 -19.19 16.16 38.38
C ILE A 374 -17.80 16.23 37.73
N ILE A 375 -16.86 16.97 38.31
CA ILE A 375 -15.49 17.13 37.77
C ILE A 375 -14.76 15.78 37.66
N PHE A 376 -14.77 14.97 38.72
CA PHE A 376 -14.04 13.70 38.71
C PHE A 376 -14.70 12.63 37.83
N GLN A 377 -16.03 12.62 37.72
CA GLN A 377 -16.74 11.73 36.79
C GLN A 377 -16.34 12.01 35.34
N MET A 378 -16.20 13.29 34.95
CA MET A 378 -15.72 13.67 33.62
C MET A 378 -14.27 13.21 33.37
N ILE A 379 -13.38 13.35 34.37
CA ILE A 379 -12.00 12.86 34.27
C ILE A 379 -11.99 11.34 34.09
N GLU A 380 -12.76 10.61 34.89
CA GLU A 380 -12.86 9.14 34.82
C GLU A 380 -13.33 8.67 33.44
N GLN A 381 -14.35 9.30 32.86
CA GLN A 381 -14.84 8.97 31.52
C GLN A 381 -13.76 9.14 30.43
N ASN A 382 -13.01 10.25 30.47
CA ASN A 382 -11.93 10.49 29.51
C ASN A 382 -10.76 9.51 29.67
N LEU A 383 -10.46 9.10 30.91
CA LEU A 383 -9.48 8.06 31.19
C LEU A 383 -9.93 6.69 30.69
N GLN A 384 -11.21 6.35 30.86
CA GLN A 384 -11.77 5.10 30.35
C GLN A 384 -11.67 5.02 28.82
N VAL A 385 -12.01 6.10 28.10
CA VAL A 385 -11.91 6.15 26.63
C VAL A 385 -10.46 6.03 26.17
N SER A 386 -9.53 6.79 26.76
CA SER A 386 -8.13 6.74 26.35
C SER A 386 -7.48 5.37 26.59
N ASN A 387 -7.86 4.66 27.67
CA ASN A 387 -7.34 3.35 28.01
C ASN A 387 -7.77 2.24 27.03
N GLN A 388 -8.88 2.43 26.30
CA GLN A 388 -9.27 1.52 25.22
C GLN A 388 -8.34 1.60 24.01
N ILE A 389 -7.67 2.74 23.81
CA ILE A 389 -6.86 3.03 22.62
C ILE A 389 -5.41 2.65 22.88
N SER A 390 -4.77 3.29 23.86
CA SER A 390 -3.39 2.99 24.23
C SER A 390 -3.04 3.52 25.60
N LYS A 391 -2.17 2.80 26.31
CA LYS A 391 -1.67 3.21 27.63
C LYS A 391 -0.80 4.47 27.58
N ASP A 392 -0.11 4.71 26.45
CA ASP A 392 0.65 5.94 26.22
C ASP A 392 -0.29 7.15 26.17
N LEU A 393 -1.38 7.04 25.41
CA LEU A 393 -2.40 8.09 25.34
C LEU A 393 -3.02 8.35 26.71
N THR A 394 -3.39 7.31 27.46
CA THR A 394 -3.93 7.47 28.83
C THR A 394 -2.99 8.25 29.72
N SER A 395 -1.68 7.99 29.66
CA SER A 395 -0.69 8.71 30.46
C SER A 395 -0.67 10.20 30.13
N LYS A 396 -0.81 10.56 28.84
CA LYS A 396 -0.87 11.95 28.42
C LYS A 396 -2.21 12.61 28.81
N VAL A 397 -3.33 11.88 28.74
CA VAL A 397 -4.64 12.39 29.17
C VAL A 397 -4.66 12.68 30.68
N VAL A 398 -4.04 11.83 31.50
CA VAL A 398 -3.87 12.10 32.94
C VAL A 398 -3.15 13.43 33.17
N LEU A 399 -2.08 13.69 32.43
CA LEU A 399 -1.32 14.94 32.57
C LEU A 399 -2.20 16.17 32.25
N ILE A 400 -2.95 16.13 31.15
CA ILE A 400 -3.92 17.19 30.81
C ILE A 400 -4.93 17.39 31.95
N CYS A 401 -5.53 16.31 32.46
CA CYS A 401 -6.52 16.42 33.53
C CYS A 401 -5.93 17.04 34.80
N VAL A 402 -4.67 16.72 35.13
CA VAL A 402 -3.98 17.30 36.31
C VAL A 402 -3.65 18.77 36.09
N GLU A 403 -3.16 19.14 34.90
CA GLU A 403 -2.90 20.54 34.54
C GLU A 403 -4.19 21.37 34.61
N GLU A 404 -5.27 20.89 34.01
CA GLU A 404 -6.58 21.56 34.04
C GLU A 404 -7.18 21.63 35.45
N LEU A 405 -6.98 20.61 36.29
CA LEU A 405 -7.38 20.67 37.70
C LEU A 405 -6.63 21.76 38.48
N GLN A 406 -5.35 22.01 38.17
CA GLN A 406 -4.59 23.09 38.81
C GLN A 406 -5.15 24.46 38.42
N ASP A 407 -5.39 24.67 37.12
CA ASP A 407 -5.98 25.91 36.61
C ASP A 407 -7.40 26.12 37.15
N PHE A 408 -8.19 25.04 37.22
CA PHE A 408 -9.53 25.05 37.80
C PHE A 408 -9.52 25.51 39.26
N VAL A 409 -8.57 25.07 40.10
CA VAL A 409 -8.48 25.50 41.51
C VAL A 409 -8.28 27.01 41.62
N ASP A 410 -7.51 27.61 40.72
CA ASP A 410 -7.30 29.05 40.70
C ASP A 410 -8.55 29.82 40.26
N ILE A 411 -9.30 29.30 39.27
CA ILE A 411 -10.58 29.87 38.85
C ILE A 411 -11.61 29.73 39.98
N TYR A 412 -11.67 28.57 40.63
CA TYR A 412 -12.57 28.30 41.75
C TYR A 412 -12.30 29.26 42.91
N ARG A 413 -11.03 29.47 43.27
CA ARG A 413 -10.62 30.46 44.26
C ARG A 413 -11.11 31.87 43.91
N LYS A 414 -11.01 32.28 42.65
CA LYS A 414 -11.49 33.61 42.20
C LYS A 414 -13.00 33.75 42.37
N LYS A 415 -13.78 32.73 41.98
CA LYS A 415 -15.25 32.70 42.18
C LYS A 415 -15.64 32.76 43.66
N ILE A 416 -14.93 32.05 44.54
CA ILE A 416 -15.16 32.14 46.00
C ILE A 416 -14.86 33.55 46.52
N GLN A 417 -13.81 34.21 46.03
CA GLN A 417 -13.50 35.59 46.40
C GLN A 417 -14.55 36.58 45.90
N GLU A 418 -15.10 36.36 44.69
CA GLU A 418 -16.21 37.13 44.13
C GLU A 418 -17.46 36.98 45.01
N TYR A 419 -17.86 35.75 45.31
CA TYR A 419 -18.98 35.44 46.20
C TYR A 419 -18.87 36.13 47.57
N LYS A 420 -17.66 36.10 48.16
CA LYS A 420 -17.38 36.79 49.43
C LYS A 420 -17.50 38.31 49.31
N LYS A 421 -17.06 38.89 48.19
CA LYS A 421 -17.17 40.34 47.94
C LYS A 421 -18.62 40.75 47.79
N GLU A 422 -19.43 39.98 47.05
CA GLU A 422 -20.86 40.21 46.86
C GLU A 422 -21.60 40.27 48.21
N HIS A 423 -21.41 39.25 49.07
CA HIS A 423 -22.01 39.24 50.40
C HIS A 423 -21.49 40.33 51.35
N SER A 424 -20.27 40.84 51.10
CA SER A 424 -19.72 41.96 51.88
C SER A 424 -20.39 43.30 51.52
N VAL A 425 -20.92 43.44 50.30
CA VAL A 425 -21.66 44.62 49.84
C VAL A 425 -23.07 44.62 50.42
N ASP A 426 -23.78 43.48 50.38
CA ASP A 426 -25.07 43.31 51.02
C ASP A 426 -25.11 42.01 51.84
N ARG A 427 -25.16 42.13 53.17
CA ARG A 427 -25.18 40.96 54.07
C ARG A 427 -26.50 40.16 54.04
N ARG A 428 -27.51 40.63 53.31
CA ARG A 428 -28.79 39.92 53.16
C ARG A 428 -28.80 39.00 51.94
N THR A 429 -27.84 39.15 51.05
CA THR A 429 -27.75 38.37 49.81
C THR A 429 -26.32 37.85 49.62
N PRO A 430 -26.13 36.58 49.26
CA PRO A 430 -27.11 35.49 49.21
C PRO A 430 -27.55 35.03 50.61
N GLN A 431 -28.78 34.52 50.73
CA GLN A 431 -29.40 34.17 52.02
C GLN A 431 -28.66 33.05 52.77
N TYR A 432 -28.19 32.03 52.04
CA TYR A 432 -27.53 30.83 52.58
C TYR A 432 -26.00 30.89 52.49
N PHE A 433 -25.43 32.09 52.54
CA PHE A 433 -24.00 32.34 52.34
C PHE A 433 -23.08 31.44 53.20
N PHE A 434 -23.37 31.31 54.49
CA PHE A 434 -22.54 30.52 55.40
C PHE A 434 -22.64 29.02 55.13
N GLN A 435 -23.84 28.53 54.80
CA GLN A 435 -24.08 27.13 54.45
C GLN A 435 -23.30 26.76 53.18
N TYR A 436 -23.35 27.60 52.14
CA TYR A 436 -22.56 27.39 50.91
C TYR A 436 -21.05 27.51 51.15
N LEU A 437 -20.58 28.41 52.01
CA LEU A 437 -19.16 28.46 52.37
C LEU A 437 -18.69 27.17 53.08
N VAL A 438 -19.53 26.60 53.96
CA VAL A 438 -19.25 25.30 54.59
C VAL A 438 -19.26 24.19 53.53
N ALA A 439 -20.21 24.22 52.58
CA ALA A 439 -20.27 23.27 51.48
C ALA A 439 -19.01 23.33 50.60
N ILE A 440 -18.56 24.52 50.22
CA ILE A 440 -17.32 24.75 49.47
C ILE A 440 -16.09 24.23 50.24
N ALA A 441 -16.03 24.45 51.56
CA ALA A 441 -14.95 23.90 52.39
C ALA A 441 -14.95 22.36 52.39
N ASN A 442 -16.13 21.75 52.51
CA ASN A 442 -16.30 20.30 52.45
C ASN A 442 -15.99 19.74 51.04
N ASN A 443 -16.28 20.50 49.97
CA ASN A 443 -15.92 20.12 48.61
C ASN A 443 -14.40 19.93 48.46
N PHE A 444 -13.56 20.77 49.07
CA PHE A 444 -12.10 20.58 49.04
C PHE A 444 -11.66 19.27 49.68
N HIS A 445 -12.39 18.79 50.70
CA HIS A 445 -12.13 17.46 51.27
C HIS A 445 -12.44 16.37 50.24
N LYS A 446 -13.58 16.46 49.55
CA LYS A 446 -13.96 15.53 48.48
C LYS A 446 -13.00 15.58 47.28
N PHE A 447 -12.57 16.76 46.84
CA PHE A 447 -11.56 16.89 45.79
C PHE A 447 -10.26 16.18 46.17
N LYS A 448 -9.85 16.26 47.45
CA LYS A 448 -8.67 15.55 47.96
C LYS A 448 -8.88 14.03 47.94
N ASP A 449 -10.02 13.55 48.43
CA ASP A 449 -10.32 12.12 48.46
C ASP A 449 -10.28 11.53 47.04
N TYR A 450 -10.97 12.16 46.09
CA TYR A 450 -10.97 11.73 44.69
C TYR A 450 -9.60 11.84 44.01
N ALA A 451 -8.79 12.85 44.34
CA ALA A 451 -7.43 12.94 43.83
C ALA A 451 -6.54 11.79 44.34
N GLN A 452 -6.72 11.37 45.60
CA GLN A 452 -5.99 10.22 46.18
C GLN A 452 -6.44 8.89 45.57
N GLU A 453 -7.73 8.74 45.29
CA GLU A 453 -8.27 7.58 44.57
C GLU A 453 -7.70 7.50 43.15
N LEU A 454 -7.67 8.63 42.43
CA LEU A 454 -7.10 8.73 41.09
C LEU A 454 -5.60 8.39 41.09
N GLU A 455 -4.83 8.92 42.05
CA GLU A 455 -3.41 8.61 42.22
C GLU A 455 -3.18 7.10 42.45
N SER A 456 -3.97 6.51 43.34
CA SER A 456 -3.90 5.08 43.66
C SER A 456 -4.22 4.21 42.44
N GLY A 457 -5.27 4.57 41.68
CA GLY A 457 -5.65 3.88 40.44
C GLY A 457 -4.55 3.95 39.38
N ILE A 458 -3.90 5.10 39.21
CA ILE A 458 -2.78 5.26 38.27
C ILE A 458 -1.57 4.40 38.69
N GLN A 459 -1.26 4.34 39.99
CA GLN A 459 -0.16 3.52 40.51
C GLN A 459 -0.40 2.01 40.32
N GLU A 460 -1.62 1.53 40.50
CA GLU A 460 -1.99 0.13 40.23
C GLU A 460 -1.82 -0.23 38.75
N VAL A 461 -2.22 0.66 37.84
CA VAL A 461 -2.00 0.49 36.39
C VAL A 461 -0.49 0.46 36.06
N ARG A 462 0.32 1.30 36.71
CA ARG A 462 1.77 1.31 36.52
C ARG A 462 2.45 0.03 37.05
N LEU A 463 2.00 -0.49 38.19
CA LEU A 463 2.53 -1.71 38.81
C LEU A 463 2.12 -2.99 38.07
N SER A 464 0.91 -3.03 37.51
CA SER A 464 0.46 -4.14 36.66
C SER A 464 1.22 -4.20 35.33
N ASN A 465 1.65 -3.06 34.78
CA ASN A 465 2.52 -2.99 33.60
C ASN A 465 3.93 -3.58 33.87
N LEU A 466 4.54 -3.27 35.02
CA LEU A 466 5.83 -3.84 35.43
C LEU A 466 5.76 -5.37 35.63
N LYS A 467 4.62 -5.89 36.08
CA LYS A 467 4.40 -7.34 36.23
C LYS A 467 4.19 -8.06 34.88
N PHE A 468 3.60 -7.39 33.89
CA PHE A 468 3.44 -7.95 32.53
C PHE A 468 4.76 -7.97 31.73
N GLU A 469 5.63 -6.96 31.90
CA GLU A 469 6.96 -6.95 31.27
C GLU A 469 7.93 -7.95 31.90
N THR A 470 7.81 -8.20 33.21
CA THR A 470 8.62 -9.22 33.91
C THR A 470 8.16 -10.65 33.63
N THR A 471 6.88 -10.89 33.35
CA THR A 471 6.37 -12.21 32.93
C THR A 471 6.65 -12.53 31.46
N SER A 472 6.67 -11.53 30.57
CA SER A 472 7.08 -11.73 29.16
C SER A 472 8.58 -11.98 28.99
N SER A 473 9.41 -11.38 29.85
CA SER A 473 10.87 -11.57 29.86
C SER A 473 11.32 -12.85 30.56
N THR A 474 10.54 -13.39 31.50
CA THR A 474 10.82 -14.68 32.16
C THR A 474 10.38 -15.89 31.32
N SER A 475 9.33 -15.78 30.50
CA SER A 475 8.96 -16.84 29.54
C SER A 475 9.97 -17.05 28.40
N LYS A 476 10.76 -16.02 28.03
CA LYS A 476 11.86 -16.17 27.06
C LYS A 476 13.15 -16.78 27.63
N ARG A 477 13.28 -16.97 28.96
CA ARG A 477 14.47 -17.57 29.59
C ARG A 477 14.32 -19.03 29.99
N ARG A 478 13.14 -19.65 29.84
CA ARG A 478 12.89 -21.06 30.26
C ARG A 478 12.94 -22.12 29.15
N PHE A 479 13.09 -21.74 27.88
CA PHE A 479 13.32 -22.69 26.79
C PHE A 479 14.71 -22.50 26.17
N GLY A 480 15.71 -23.15 26.75
CA GLY A 480 17.07 -23.14 26.19
C GLY A 480 18.13 -23.57 27.16
N ARG A 481 18.06 -24.81 27.67
CA ARG A 481 19.22 -25.56 28.19
C ARG A 481 18.85 -27.02 28.39
N HIS A 482 18.94 -27.79 27.32
CA HIS A 482 19.16 -29.23 27.37
C HIS A 482 20.27 -29.59 26.38
N ASN A 483 21.20 -30.42 26.87
CA ASN A 483 22.38 -31.01 26.19
C ASN A 483 23.51 -30.01 25.91
N THR A 484 24.78 -30.27 26.21
CA THR A 484 25.55 -31.51 26.47
C THR A 484 26.88 -31.05 27.10
N PHE A 485 27.50 -31.79 28.02
CA PHE A 485 28.95 -32.03 28.02
C PHE A 485 29.32 -33.06 29.11
N GLN A 486 29.67 -34.26 28.66
CA GLN A 486 30.54 -35.20 29.36
C GLN A 486 31.95 -34.60 29.47
N ARG A 487 32.59 -34.70 30.64
CA ARG A 487 33.96 -35.23 30.82
C ARG A 487 34.37 -35.26 32.30
N SER A 488 34.49 -36.50 32.77
CA SER A 488 35.44 -37.15 33.69
C SER A 488 36.17 -36.40 34.83
N PRO A 489 36.45 -37.10 35.96
CA PRO A 489 37.03 -36.55 37.17
C PRO A 489 38.56 -36.63 37.19
N CYS A 490 39.22 -35.67 37.83
CA CYS A 490 40.59 -35.85 38.34
C CYS A 490 40.74 -35.20 39.71
N ARG A 491 41.51 -35.90 40.53
CA ARG A 491 41.67 -35.82 41.98
C ARG A 491 42.99 -35.09 42.30
N ILE A 492 43.13 -34.67 43.56
CA ILE A 492 44.38 -34.25 44.25
C ILE A 492 44.72 -32.76 43.98
N GLN A 493 44.91 -31.88 44.97
CA GLN A 493 45.50 -32.02 46.31
C GLN A 493 44.81 -31.12 47.33
#